data_AF-A0A9W8KV51-F1
#
_entry.id   AF-A0A9W8KV51-F1
#
_cell.length_a   1.000
_cell.length_b   1.000
_cell.length_c   1.000
_cell.angle_alpha   90.00
_cell.angle_beta   90.00
_cell.angle_gamma   90.00
#
_symmetry.space_group_name_H-M   'P 1'
#
loop_
_entity.id
_entity.type
_entity.pdbx_description
1 polymer ?
#
loop_
_entity_poly.entity_id
_entity_poly.type
_entity_poly.pdbx_seq_one_letter_code
_entity_poly.pdbx_strand_id
1 'polypeptide(L)'
;MTEYSLLEIVKLCNTVPDINALVSTEKAYRFLLDDGTLVGVVSNADIAALEAECTHTPLFVFDHSLRTIEFGASFDTEQKRSAALASILARLREQRGWATLAKWRNELYPVFGVKSSGAAVLWVERAASYNFGIRTYGVHINGFTRSTDGEVLMWVGKRAKSKSTWPGYLDQMAAGGIGNGLGILESVTKECEEEAQVPLDIATRAKAAGTIQYFTRSELGLQPETQYVFDLELPRDFVPVPNDGEVEQFYLWPISDVLRALRQSLFKPNCALCVVDFFVRHGIITAENEPDYVEIIDNIHCPLPFPGPTRPQ
;
A
#
# COMPACT_ATOMS: atom_id res chain seq x y z
N MET A 1 13.38 21.55 16.86
CA MET A 1 12.46 20.69 16.10
C MET A 1 12.28 19.43 16.91
N THR A 2 11.06 18.92 17.04
CA THR A 2 10.81 17.65 17.75
C THR A 2 11.41 16.51 16.92
N GLU A 3 12.29 15.71 17.51
CA GLU A 3 12.78 14.47 16.91
C GLU A 3 11.89 13.31 17.39
N TYR A 4 11.31 12.58 16.44
CA TYR A 4 10.54 11.38 16.73
C TYR A 4 11.47 10.18 16.92
N SER A 5 11.09 9.27 17.81
CA SER A 5 11.65 7.93 17.90
C SER A 5 11.26 7.10 16.66
N LEU A 6 12.01 6.02 16.39
CA LEU A 6 11.66 5.09 15.32
C LEU A 6 10.30 4.42 15.58
N LEU A 7 9.99 4.13 16.86
CA LEU A 7 8.70 3.58 17.25
C LEU A 7 7.53 4.53 16.92
N GLU A 8 7.66 5.83 17.22
CA GLU A 8 6.64 6.82 16.87
C GLU A 8 6.42 6.89 15.36
N ILE A 9 7.50 6.83 14.56
CA ILE A 9 7.43 6.86 13.10
C ILE A 9 6.67 5.65 12.56
N VAL A 10 7.01 4.43 13.00
CA VAL A 10 6.34 3.22 12.47
C VAL A 10 4.86 3.18 12.86
N LYS A 11 4.50 3.71 14.04
CA LYS A 11 3.11 3.81 14.49
C LYS A 11 2.25 4.76 13.65
N LEU A 12 2.84 5.70 12.89
CA LEU A 12 2.08 6.60 12.01
C LEU A 12 1.29 5.84 10.92
N CYS A 13 1.75 4.66 10.51
CA CYS A 13 1.07 3.83 9.52
C CYS A 13 0.12 2.79 10.14
N ASN A 14 0.24 2.49 11.44
CA ASN A 14 -0.52 1.43 12.09
C ASN A 14 -1.57 1.99 13.05
N THR A 15 -2.56 2.71 12.51
CA THR A 15 -3.57 3.44 13.30
C THR A 15 -4.86 2.65 13.53
N VAL A 16 -5.00 1.49 12.91
CA VAL A 16 -6.14 0.57 13.10
C VAL A 16 -5.66 -0.69 13.82
N PRO A 17 -5.87 -0.81 15.15
CA PRO A 17 -5.33 -1.92 15.92
C PRO A 17 -6.12 -3.23 15.76
N ASP A 18 -7.44 -3.15 15.52
CA ASP A 18 -8.31 -4.31 15.35
C ASP A 18 -9.57 -3.95 14.55
N ILE A 19 -9.94 -4.79 13.58
CA ILE A 19 -11.19 -4.68 12.81
C ILE A 19 -12.43 -4.82 13.71
N ASN A 20 -12.37 -5.63 14.77
CA ASN A 20 -13.52 -5.75 15.67
C ASN A 20 -13.84 -4.44 16.37
N ALA A 21 -12.82 -3.62 16.66
CA ALA A 21 -13.03 -2.26 17.16
C ALA A 21 -13.78 -1.43 16.11
N LEU A 22 -13.34 -1.43 14.84
CA LEU A 22 -14.03 -0.71 13.75
C LEU A 22 -15.53 -1.05 13.66
N VAL A 23 -15.87 -2.34 13.78
CA VAL A 23 -17.26 -2.78 13.68
C VAL A 23 -18.07 -2.43 14.93
N SER A 24 -17.50 -2.63 16.13
CA SER A 24 -18.22 -2.47 17.39
C SER A 24 -18.37 -1.00 17.83
N THR A 25 -17.33 -0.18 17.65
CA THR A 25 -17.33 1.21 18.10
C THR A 25 -17.77 2.17 17.01
N GLU A 26 -17.35 1.92 15.77
CA GLU A 26 -17.60 2.83 14.63
C GLU A 26 -18.66 2.33 13.67
N LYS A 27 -19.26 1.17 13.99
CA LYS A 27 -20.38 0.58 13.25
C LYS A 27 -20.03 0.31 11.77
N ALA A 28 -18.75 0.12 11.46
CA ALA A 28 -18.28 -0.29 10.15
C ALA A 28 -18.82 -1.67 9.77
N TYR A 29 -18.85 -1.97 8.47
CA TYR A 29 -19.37 -3.21 7.93
C TYR A 29 -18.23 -4.10 7.46
N ARG A 30 -18.31 -5.38 7.78
CA ARG A 30 -17.41 -6.40 7.20
C ARG A 30 -17.85 -6.67 5.77
N PHE A 31 -16.92 -6.54 4.83
CA PHE A 31 -17.15 -6.96 3.45
C PHE A 31 -16.75 -8.42 3.30
N LEU A 32 -17.73 -9.29 3.10
CA LEU A 32 -17.58 -10.74 3.08
C LEU A 32 -17.86 -11.30 1.68
N LEU A 33 -17.17 -12.40 1.36
CA LEU A 33 -17.58 -13.31 0.29
C LEU A 33 -18.68 -14.26 0.78
N ASP A 34 -19.30 -14.96 -0.17
CA ASP A 34 -20.36 -15.95 0.06
C ASP A 34 -19.97 -17.11 0.98
N ASP A 35 -18.67 -17.36 1.14
CA ASP A 35 -18.15 -18.36 2.08
C ASP A 35 -17.71 -17.79 3.44
N GLY A 36 -18.03 -16.53 3.73
CA GLY A 36 -17.69 -15.84 4.96
C GLY A 36 -16.27 -15.28 4.99
N THR A 37 -15.50 -15.37 3.89
CA THR A 37 -14.16 -14.79 3.81
C THR A 37 -14.23 -13.26 3.91
N LEU A 38 -13.53 -12.67 4.88
CA LEU A 38 -13.37 -11.22 5.00
C LEU A 38 -12.42 -10.68 3.94
N VAL A 39 -12.89 -9.76 3.10
CA VAL A 39 -12.11 -9.19 2.00
C VAL A 39 -11.95 -7.67 2.08
N GLY A 40 -12.68 -7.01 2.98
CA GLY A 40 -12.54 -5.58 3.25
C GLY A 40 -13.38 -5.13 4.44
N VAL A 41 -13.34 -3.83 4.72
CA VAL A 41 -14.15 -3.18 5.75
C VAL A 41 -14.65 -1.86 5.21
N VAL A 42 -15.97 -1.68 5.21
CA VAL A 42 -16.63 -0.46 4.69
C VAL A 42 -17.02 0.43 5.85
N SER A 43 -16.66 1.70 5.79
CA SER A 43 -17.04 2.64 6.84
C SER A 43 -18.56 2.83 6.87
N ASN A 44 -19.15 3.08 8.05
CA ASN A 44 -20.59 3.32 8.13
C ASN A 44 -21.03 4.55 7.29
N ALA A 45 -20.13 5.51 7.05
CA ALA A 45 -20.40 6.69 6.25
C ALA A 45 -20.57 6.38 4.75
N ASP A 46 -19.97 5.29 4.27
CA ASP A 46 -20.01 4.91 2.85
C ASP A 46 -21.25 4.06 2.48
N ILE A 47 -21.93 3.49 3.48
CA ILE A 47 -22.99 2.48 3.27
C ILE A 47 -24.22 3.05 2.58
N ALA A 48 -24.71 4.21 3.00
CA ALA A 48 -25.94 4.79 2.45
C ALA A 48 -25.83 5.05 0.94
N ALA A 49 -24.65 5.46 0.46
CA ALA A 49 -24.38 5.66 -0.95
C ALA A 49 -24.40 4.32 -1.73
N LEU A 50 -23.84 3.27 -1.15
CA LEU A 50 -23.87 1.92 -1.74
C LEU A 50 -25.28 1.33 -1.78
N GLU A 51 -26.08 1.52 -0.73
CA GLU A 51 -27.46 1.05 -0.68
C GLU A 51 -28.32 1.73 -1.75
N ALA A 52 -28.16 3.05 -1.90
CA ALA A 52 -28.86 3.81 -2.94
C ALA A 52 -28.54 3.26 -4.34
N GLU A 53 -27.27 2.99 -4.63
CA GLU A 53 -26.84 2.38 -5.90
C GLU A 53 -27.32 0.94 -6.06
N CYS A 54 -27.45 0.20 -4.97
CA CYS A 54 -27.95 -1.18 -4.99
C CYS A 54 -29.45 -1.28 -5.32
N THR A 55 -30.21 -0.17 -5.25
CA THR A 55 -31.58 -0.13 -5.78
C THR A 55 -31.64 -0.26 -7.30
N HIS A 56 -30.57 0.15 -8.00
CA HIS A 56 -30.45 0.05 -9.46
C HIS A 56 -29.72 -1.21 -9.90
N THR A 57 -28.70 -1.62 -9.16
CA THR A 57 -27.90 -2.82 -9.42
C THR A 57 -27.71 -3.54 -8.10
N PRO A 58 -28.48 -4.61 -7.79
CA PRO A 58 -28.49 -5.24 -6.46
C PRO A 58 -27.23 -6.08 -6.20
N LEU A 59 -26.06 -5.44 -6.29
CA LEU A 59 -24.74 -6.04 -6.17
C LEU A 59 -24.50 -6.55 -4.76
N PHE A 60 -24.94 -5.79 -3.75
CA PHE A 60 -24.73 -6.12 -2.35
C PHE A 60 -26.04 -6.41 -1.62
N VAL A 61 -25.97 -7.36 -0.69
CA VAL A 61 -26.93 -7.59 0.38
C VAL A 61 -26.34 -7.02 1.66
N PHE A 62 -27.13 -6.25 2.40
CA PHE A 62 -26.72 -5.58 3.63
C PHE A 62 -27.43 -6.21 4.83
N ASP A 63 -26.66 -6.62 5.84
CA ASP A 63 -27.18 -6.98 7.15
C ASP A 63 -26.76 -5.92 8.17
N HIS A 64 -27.69 -5.06 8.59
CA HIS A 64 -27.41 -4.00 9.56
C HIS A 64 -27.26 -4.51 11.00
N SER A 65 -27.81 -5.69 11.30
CA SER A 65 -27.72 -6.31 12.62
C SER A 65 -26.35 -6.94 12.81
N LEU A 66 -25.88 -7.69 11.80
CA LEU A 66 -24.57 -8.32 11.78
C LEU A 66 -23.45 -7.39 11.29
N ARG A 67 -23.81 -6.25 10.67
CA ARG A 67 -22.89 -5.29 10.05
C ARG A 67 -22.04 -5.96 8.99
N THR A 68 -22.69 -6.61 8.03
CA THR A 68 -22.03 -7.25 6.89
C THR A 68 -22.56 -6.69 5.58
N ILE A 69 -21.68 -6.66 4.58
CA ILE A 69 -22.06 -6.55 3.18
C ILE A 69 -21.52 -7.77 2.44
N GLU A 70 -22.38 -8.38 1.62
CA GLU A 70 -22.07 -9.59 0.84
C GLU A 70 -22.56 -9.40 -0.59
N PHE A 71 -21.98 -10.11 -1.55
CA PHE A 71 -22.49 -10.08 -2.91
C PHE A 71 -23.87 -10.73 -3.01
N GLY A 72 -24.77 -10.13 -3.79
CA GLY A 72 -26.04 -10.76 -4.16
C GLY A 72 -25.81 -12.06 -4.94
N ALA A 73 -26.70 -13.04 -4.75
CA ALA A 73 -26.53 -14.40 -5.26
C ALA A 73 -26.31 -14.50 -6.79
N SER A 74 -26.76 -13.53 -7.57
CA SER A 74 -26.55 -13.48 -9.02
C SER A 74 -25.13 -13.07 -9.44
N PHE A 75 -24.33 -12.52 -8.52
CA PHE A 75 -22.94 -12.07 -8.73
C PHE A 75 -21.95 -13.13 -8.22
N ASP A 76 -22.06 -14.32 -8.79
CA ASP A 76 -21.35 -15.55 -8.43
C ASP A 76 -19.99 -15.72 -9.12
N THR A 77 -19.62 -14.83 -10.04
CA THR A 77 -18.30 -14.84 -10.69
C THR A 77 -17.56 -13.52 -10.49
N GLU A 78 -16.23 -13.58 -10.55
CA GLU A 78 -15.36 -12.40 -10.54
C GLU A 78 -15.84 -11.36 -11.57
N GLN A 79 -16.07 -11.78 -12.83
CA GLN A 79 -16.42 -10.85 -13.90
C GLN A 79 -17.75 -10.12 -13.64
N LYS A 80 -18.75 -10.83 -13.09
CA LYS A 80 -20.04 -10.21 -12.74
C LYS A 80 -19.87 -9.22 -11.60
N ARG A 81 -19.10 -9.57 -10.56
CA ARG A 81 -18.81 -8.71 -9.41
C ARG A 81 -18.08 -7.44 -9.86
N SER A 82 -17.00 -7.59 -10.63
CA SER A 82 -16.17 -6.49 -11.12
C SER A 82 -16.94 -5.56 -12.07
N ALA A 83 -17.70 -6.09 -13.03
CA ALA A 83 -18.47 -5.28 -13.98
C ALA A 83 -19.58 -4.47 -13.29
N ALA A 84 -20.30 -5.10 -12.35
CA ALA A 84 -21.34 -4.44 -11.58
C ALA A 84 -20.77 -3.37 -10.66
N LEU A 85 -19.67 -3.67 -9.96
CA LEU A 85 -19.01 -2.71 -9.09
C LEU A 85 -18.47 -1.52 -9.90
N ALA A 86 -17.80 -1.77 -11.03
CA ALA A 86 -17.31 -0.71 -11.91
C ALA A 86 -18.44 0.23 -12.36
N SER A 87 -19.61 -0.32 -12.68
CA SER A 87 -20.81 0.45 -13.06
C SER A 87 -21.34 1.30 -11.90
N ILE A 88 -21.40 0.73 -10.68
CA ILE A 88 -21.79 1.47 -9.47
C ILE A 88 -20.79 2.60 -9.18
N LEU A 89 -19.49 2.32 -9.23
CA LEU A 89 -18.44 3.30 -8.97
C LEU A 89 -18.44 4.44 -9.99
N ALA A 90 -18.72 4.16 -11.26
CA ALA A 90 -18.87 5.19 -12.29
C ALA A 90 -20.02 6.15 -11.96
N ARG A 91 -21.19 5.63 -11.55
CA ARG A 91 -22.34 6.46 -11.16
C ARG A 91 -22.07 7.25 -9.88
N LEU A 92 -21.47 6.63 -8.87
CA LEU A 92 -21.05 7.33 -7.65
C LEU A 92 -20.06 8.46 -7.94
N ARG A 93 -19.15 8.26 -8.90
CA ARG A 93 -18.23 9.31 -9.35
C ARG A 93 -18.98 10.48 -9.98
N GLU A 94 -19.91 10.21 -10.89
CA GLU A 94 -20.73 11.25 -11.56
C GLU A 94 -21.54 12.06 -10.55
N GLN A 95 -22.11 11.38 -9.54
CA GLN A 95 -22.89 11.99 -8.47
C GLN A 95 -22.03 12.64 -7.38
N ARG A 96 -20.70 12.47 -7.43
CA ARG A 96 -19.77 12.86 -6.36
C ARG A 96 -20.13 12.24 -5.00
N GLY A 97 -20.65 11.01 -5.01
CA GLY A 97 -21.07 10.28 -3.82
C GLY A 97 -19.93 9.99 -2.86
N TRP A 98 -18.71 9.79 -3.38
CA TRP A 98 -17.48 9.66 -2.59
C TRP A 98 -16.40 10.62 -3.11
N ALA A 99 -15.80 11.37 -2.19
CA ALA A 99 -14.74 12.33 -2.51
C ALA A 99 -13.49 11.66 -3.12
N THR A 100 -13.21 10.42 -2.71
CA THR A 100 -12.09 9.62 -3.19
C THR A 100 -12.16 9.35 -4.70
N LEU A 101 -13.37 9.18 -5.26
CA LEU A 101 -13.61 8.92 -6.69
C LEU A 101 -13.27 10.11 -7.60
N ALA A 102 -13.06 11.31 -7.05
CA ALA A 102 -12.49 12.43 -7.80
C ALA A 102 -11.05 12.14 -8.29
N LYS A 103 -10.35 11.20 -7.64
CA LYS A 103 -8.98 10.76 -7.96
C LYS A 103 -8.97 9.49 -8.82
N TRP A 104 -9.98 9.29 -9.67
CA TRP A 104 -10.07 8.16 -10.59
C TRP A 104 -8.83 8.05 -11.49
N ARG A 105 -8.27 6.85 -11.60
CA ARG A 105 -6.99 6.59 -12.29
C ARG A 105 -7.09 5.58 -13.42
N ASN A 106 -8.22 4.88 -13.57
CA ASN A 106 -8.32 3.71 -14.46
C ASN A 106 -7.27 2.65 -14.09
N GLU A 107 -7.15 2.42 -12.79
CA GLU A 107 -6.19 1.48 -12.23
C GLU A 107 -6.95 0.56 -11.28
N LEU A 108 -7.00 -0.72 -11.63
CA LEU A 108 -7.77 -1.71 -10.90
C LEU A 108 -6.87 -2.47 -9.92
N TYR A 109 -7.34 -2.58 -8.68
CA TYR A 109 -6.71 -3.39 -7.65
C TYR A 109 -7.46 -4.71 -7.43
N PRO A 110 -6.73 -5.83 -7.31
CA PRO A 110 -7.33 -7.13 -7.09
C PRO A 110 -7.74 -7.30 -5.62
N VAL A 111 -8.87 -7.97 -5.42
CA VAL A 111 -9.30 -8.51 -4.14
C VAL A 111 -9.23 -10.03 -4.23
N PHE A 112 -8.68 -10.69 -3.22
CA PHE A 112 -8.46 -12.14 -3.22
C PHE A 112 -9.40 -12.84 -2.26
N GLY A 113 -9.76 -14.09 -2.58
CA GLY A 113 -10.49 -14.99 -1.69
C GLY A 113 -9.61 -16.18 -1.29
N VAL A 114 -9.97 -16.89 -0.21
CA VAL A 114 -9.17 -18.05 0.23
C VAL A 114 -9.21 -19.20 -0.78
N LYS A 115 -10.33 -19.37 -1.49
CA LYS A 115 -10.55 -20.47 -2.44
C LYS A 115 -10.13 -20.16 -3.89
N SER A 116 -9.66 -18.95 -4.17
CA SER A 116 -9.48 -18.50 -5.56
C SER A 116 -8.15 -18.94 -6.20
N SER A 117 -7.36 -19.77 -5.53
CA SER A 117 -6.08 -20.31 -6.05
C SER A 117 -5.15 -19.24 -6.63
N GLY A 118 -5.17 -18.03 -6.06
CA GLY A 118 -4.34 -16.90 -6.49
C GLY A 118 -4.99 -15.93 -7.46
N ALA A 119 -6.16 -16.27 -8.00
CA ALA A 119 -6.92 -15.36 -8.85
C ALA A 119 -7.66 -14.31 -8.01
N ALA A 120 -7.84 -13.11 -8.57
CA ALA A 120 -8.73 -12.12 -8.00
C ALA A 120 -10.19 -12.63 -8.03
N VAL A 121 -10.97 -12.29 -7.01
CA VAL A 121 -12.42 -12.55 -6.93
C VAL A 121 -13.25 -11.31 -7.24
N LEU A 122 -12.60 -10.14 -7.30
CA LEU A 122 -13.16 -8.83 -7.61
C LEU A 122 -12.00 -7.89 -7.98
N TRP A 123 -12.23 -7.00 -8.95
CA TRP A 123 -11.37 -5.85 -9.22
C TRP A 123 -12.07 -4.55 -8.82
N VAL A 124 -11.33 -3.67 -8.15
CA VAL A 124 -11.84 -2.41 -7.62
C VAL A 124 -11.01 -1.27 -8.17
N GLU A 125 -11.63 -0.21 -8.66
CA GLU A 125 -10.91 1.01 -9.03
C GLU A 125 -10.14 1.54 -7.81
N ARG A 126 -8.86 1.87 -8.00
CA ARG A 126 -7.93 2.31 -6.96
C ARG A 126 -8.48 3.46 -6.12
N ALA A 127 -9.23 4.37 -6.73
CA ALA A 127 -9.86 5.48 -6.02
C ALA A 127 -10.87 5.00 -4.95
N ALA A 128 -11.51 3.85 -5.13
CA ALA A 128 -12.49 3.29 -4.21
C ALA A 128 -11.90 2.34 -3.16
N SER A 129 -10.60 2.01 -3.22
CA SER A 129 -10.00 1.02 -2.30
C SER A 129 -10.15 1.41 -0.83
N TYR A 130 -10.08 2.71 -0.53
CA TYR A 130 -10.24 3.28 0.81
C TYR A 130 -11.66 3.09 1.38
N ASN A 131 -12.68 3.21 0.51
CA ASN A 131 -14.08 3.09 0.91
C ASN A 131 -14.44 1.63 1.20
N PHE A 132 -13.85 0.69 0.45
CA PHE A 132 -14.03 -0.73 0.69
C PHE A 132 -13.08 -1.33 1.74
N GLY A 133 -12.07 -0.56 2.17
CA GLY A 133 -11.05 -1.03 3.11
C GLY A 133 -10.39 -2.33 2.66
N ILE A 134 -10.18 -2.51 1.36
CA ILE A 134 -9.59 -3.71 0.78
C ILE A 134 -8.08 -3.69 0.92
N ARG A 135 -7.46 -4.87 1.02
CA ARG A 135 -6.01 -5.00 1.06
C ARG A 135 -5.40 -4.62 -0.29
N THR A 136 -4.52 -3.61 -0.30
CA THR A 136 -3.80 -3.19 -1.51
C THR A 136 -2.34 -3.62 -1.48
N TYR A 137 -1.71 -3.62 -2.66
CA TYR A 137 -0.35 -4.11 -2.84
C TYR A 137 0.50 -3.07 -3.56
N GLY A 138 1.78 -3.01 -3.21
CA GLY A 138 2.78 -2.19 -3.90
C GLY A 138 4.17 -2.81 -3.85
N VAL A 139 5.10 -2.23 -4.59
CA VAL A 139 6.52 -2.56 -4.57
C VAL A 139 7.30 -1.33 -4.09
N HIS A 140 8.32 -1.56 -3.28
CA HIS A 140 9.22 -0.52 -2.79
C HIS A 140 10.66 -1.00 -2.97
N ILE A 141 11.47 -0.22 -3.69
CA ILE A 141 12.84 -0.59 -4.04
C ILE A 141 13.82 0.29 -3.25
N ASN A 142 14.50 -0.31 -2.29
CA ASN A 142 15.63 0.29 -1.60
C ASN A 142 16.85 0.27 -2.53
N GLY A 143 17.05 1.37 -3.26
CA GLY A 143 18.26 1.60 -4.01
C GLY A 143 19.41 1.96 -3.07
N PHE A 144 20.50 1.21 -3.10
CA PHE A 144 21.68 1.51 -2.29
C PHE A 144 22.96 1.21 -3.06
N THR A 145 24.09 1.73 -2.60
CA THR A 145 25.42 1.34 -3.07
C THR A 145 26.38 1.32 -1.90
N ARG A 146 27.65 0.98 -2.15
CA ARG A 146 28.69 0.98 -1.12
C ARG A 146 29.78 1.99 -1.46
N SER A 147 30.23 2.73 -0.46
CA SER A 147 31.43 3.56 -0.57
C SER A 147 32.67 2.71 -0.85
N THR A 148 33.80 3.34 -1.15
CA THR A 148 35.08 2.62 -1.30
C THR A 148 35.48 1.86 -0.04
N ASP A 149 35.05 2.33 1.12
CA ASP A 149 35.36 1.78 2.44
C ASP A 149 34.30 0.75 2.90
N GLY A 150 33.31 0.46 2.04
CA GLY A 150 32.28 -0.56 2.27
C GLY A 150 31.03 -0.04 2.99
N GLU A 151 30.98 1.24 3.35
CA GLU A 151 29.81 1.85 4.01
C GLU A 151 28.60 1.87 3.08
N VAL A 152 27.42 1.56 3.61
CA VAL A 152 26.17 1.59 2.86
C VAL A 152 25.72 3.04 2.66
N LEU A 153 25.40 3.39 1.42
CA LEU A 153 24.79 4.67 1.03
C LEU A 153 23.44 4.37 0.38
N MET A 154 22.40 5.11 0.73
CA MET A 154 21.04 4.89 0.22
C MET A 154 20.65 6.00 -0.75
N TRP A 155 20.07 5.61 -1.89
CA TRP A 155 19.39 6.52 -2.79
C TRP A 155 17.99 6.82 -2.25
N VAL A 156 17.72 8.11 -2.03
CA VAL A 156 16.46 8.62 -1.51
C VAL A 156 15.82 9.52 -2.57
N GLY A 157 14.61 9.17 -3.00
CA GLY A 157 13.82 10.00 -3.89
C GLY A 157 13.13 11.12 -3.12
N LYS A 158 13.01 12.31 -3.72
CA LYS A 158 12.14 13.38 -3.22
C LYS A 158 10.94 13.50 -4.14
N ARG A 159 9.74 13.30 -3.61
CA ARG A 159 8.49 13.30 -4.39
C ARG A 159 8.25 14.66 -5.03
N ALA A 160 7.83 14.67 -6.28
CA ALA A 160 7.45 15.90 -6.98
C ALA A 160 6.32 16.63 -6.27
N LYS A 161 6.34 17.97 -6.33
CA LYS A 161 5.31 18.82 -5.71
C LYS A 161 3.92 18.65 -6.36
N SER A 162 3.88 18.09 -7.57
CA SER A 162 2.66 17.75 -8.32
C SER A 162 1.97 16.48 -7.80
N LYS A 163 2.62 15.65 -6.97
CA LYS A 163 2.01 14.40 -6.48
C LYS A 163 0.76 14.70 -5.64
N SER A 164 -0.31 13.97 -5.93
CA SER A 164 -1.61 14.09 -5.22
C SER A 164 -1.59 13.72 -3.74
N THR A 165 -0.53 13.06 -3.27
CA THR A 165 -0.32 12.67 -1.88
C THR A 165 1.14 12.89 -1.51
N TRP A 166 1.38 13.42 -0.31
CA TRP A 166 2.72 13.66 0.24
C TRP A 166 3.68 14.39 -0.72
N PRO A 167 3.29 15.53 -1.33
CA PRO A 167 4.17 16.28 -2.22
C PRO A 167 5.42 16.80 -1.48
N GLY A 168 6.61 16.61 -2.05
CA GLY A 168 7.87 17.07 -1.47
C GLY A 168 8.45 16.20 -0.33
N TYR A 169 7.73 15.16 0.11
CA TYR A 169 8.24 14.19 1.07
C TYR A 169 9.30 13.27 0.44
N LEU A 170 10.13 12.65 1.28
CA LEU A 170 11.10 11.66 0.86
C LEU A 170 10.45 10.29 0.63
N ASP A 171 11.01 9.52 -0.28
CA ASP A 171 10.53 8.24 -0.78
C ASP A 171 11.71 7.28 -1.02
N GLN A 172 11.40 6.04 -1.40
CA GLN A 172 12.38 5.11 -1.96
C GLN A 172 13.00 5.66 -3.26
N MET A 173 14.01 4.97 -3.79
CA MET A 173 14.53 5.28 -5.13
C MET A 173 13.47 5.04 -6.20
N ALA A 174 12.68 3.97 -6.06
CA ALA A 174 11.51 3.71 -6.89
C ALA A 174 10.43 2.99 -6.05
N ALA A 175 9.16 3.33 -6.25
CA ALA A 175 8.03 2.67 -5.60
C ALA A 175 6.70 2.87 -6.31
N GLY A 176 5.88 1.83 -6.39
CA GLY A 176 4.59 1.90 -7.09
C GLY A 176 3.55 0.91 -6.58
N GLY A 177 2.28 1.18 -6.89
CA GLY A 177 1.19 0.24 -6.61
C GLY A 177 1.18 -0.92 -7.62
N ILE A 178 0.80 -2.11 -7.19
CA ILE A 178 0.58 -3.25 -8.08
C ILE A 178 -0.88 -3.24 -8.51
N GLY A 179 -1.13 -2.70 -9.71
CA GLY A 179 -2.45 -2.64 -10.33
C GLY A 179 -2.53 -3.36 -11.68
N ASN A 180 -3.75 -3.45 -12.23
CA ASN A 180 -4.02 -3.92 -13.59
C ASN A 180 -3.49 -5.34 -13.90
N GLY A 181 -3.28 -6.17 -12.88
CA GLY A 181 -2.81 -7.55 -13.05
C GLY A 181 -1.31 -7.69 -13.35
N LEU A 182 -0.52 -6.63 -13.20
CA LEU A 182 0.93 -6.69 -13.35
C LEU A 182 1.56 -7.66 -12.35
N GLY A 183 2.61 -8.37 -12.78
CA GLY A 183 3.40 -9.22 -11.90
C GLY A 183 4.29 -8.40 -10.96
N ILE A 184 4.66 -8.94 -9.80
CA ILE A 184 5.49 -8.22 -8.80
C ILE A 184 6.83 -7.76 -9.41
N LEU A 185 7.55 -8.66 -10.10
CA LEU A 185 8.84 -8.32 -10.72
C LEU A 185 8.68 -7.36 -11.90
N GLU A 186 7.59 -7.48 -12.64
CA GLU A 186 7.25 -6.57 -13.73
C GLU A 186 7.01 -5.15 -13.19
N SER A 187 6.28 -5.02 -12.08
CA SER A 187 6.13 -3.76 -11.36
C SER A 187 7.48 -3.23 -10.88
N VAL A 188 8.34 -4.05 -10.28
CA VAL A 188 9.69 -3.60 -9.85
C VAL A 188 10.47 -3.02 -11.02
N THR A 189 10.52 -3.71 -12.16
CA THR A 189 11.28 -3.23 -13.33
C THR A 189 10.66 -1.97 -13.94
N LYS A 190 9.33 -1.91 -14.01
CA LYS A 190 8.59 -0.73 -14.53
C LYS A 190 8.86 0.51 -13.67
N GLU A 191 8.67 0.43 -12.36
CA GLU A 191 8.86 1.58 -11.46
C GLU A 191 10.33 2.04 -11.43
N CYS A 192 11.28 1.09 -11.47
CA CYS A 192 12.70 1.39 -11.58
C CYS A 192 13.05 2.19 -12.86
N GLU A 193 12.45 1.85 -13.99
CA GLU A 193 12.63 2.57 -15.26
C GLU A 193 11.92 3.93 -15.23
N GLU A 194 10.64 3.96 -14.86
CA GLU A 194 9.78 5.15 -14.94
C GLU A 194 10.21 6.27 -13.99
N GLU A 195 10.54 5.95 -12.73
CA GLU A 195 10.84 6.96 -11.72
C GLU A 195 12.33 7.34 -11.67
N ALA A 196 13.23 6.40 -11.99
CA ALA A 196 14.67 6.53 -11.71
C ALA A 196 15.60 6.25 -12.90
N GLN A 197 15.05 5.94 -14.09
CA GLN A 197 15.80 5.53 -15.30
C GLN A 197 16.79 4.39 -15.05
N VAL A 198 16.45 3.46 -14.16
CA VAL A 198 17.27 2.28 -13.93
C VAL A 198 17.08 1.31 -15.10
N PRO A 199 18.13 1.00 -15.88
CA PRO A 199 18.03 0.07 -17.00
C PRO A 199 17.61 -1.33 -16.56
N LEU A 200 16.95 -2.07 -17.45
CA LEU A 200 16.40 -3.40 -17.16
C LEU A 200 17.46 -4.40 -16.65
N ASP A 201 18.67 -4.38 -17.19
CA ASP A 201 19.78 -5.23 -16.76
C ASP A 201 20.25 -4.93 -15.33
N ILE A 202 20.03 -3.69 -14.86
CA ILE A 202 20.25 -3.32 -13.46
C ILE A 202 19.04 -3.69 -12.62
N ALA A 203 17.83 -3.29 -13.02
CA ALA A 203 16.60 -3.47 -12.26
C ALA A 203 16.31 -4.95 -11.94
N THR A 204 16.60 -5.86 -12.89
CA THR A 204 16.44 -7.31 -12.71
C THR A 204 17.35 -7.93 -11.65
N ARG A 205 18.35 -7.20 -11.15
CA ARG A 205 19.20 -7.64 -10.02
C ARG A 205 18.58 -7.37 -8.66
N ALA A 206 17.44 -6.67 -8.60
CA ALA A 206 16.73 -6.39 -7.36
C ALA A 206 16.37 -7.70 -6.65
N LYS A 207 16.68 -7.78 -5.36
CA LYS A 207 16.45 -8.97 -4.53
C LYS A 207 15.23 -8.73 -3.65
N ALA A 208 14.29 -9.67 -3.67
CA ALA A 208 13.18 -9.65 -2.74
C ALA A 208 13.72 -9.71 -1.30
N ALA A 209 13.28 -8.77 -0.47
CA ALA A 209 13.75 -8.59 0.91
C ALA A 209 12.66 -8.87 1.96
N GLY A 210 11.44 -9.21 1.50
CA GLY A 210 10.30 -9.51 2.35
C GLY A 210 9.11 -8.62 2.02
N THR A 211 8.27 -8.42 3.02
CA THR A 211 7.07 -7.59 2.92
C THR A 211 6.86 -6.85 4.22
N ILE A 212 6.36 -5.62 4.13
CA ILE A 212 5.81 -4.89 5.29
C ILE A 212 4.28 -4.82 5.18
N GLN A 213 3.62 -4.73 6.32
CA GLN A 213 2.16 -4.65 6.40
C GLN A 213 1.74 -3.65 7.47
N TYR A 214 0.72 -2.86 7.14
CA TYR A 214 0.16 -1.89 8.06
C TYR A 214 -1.31 -1.66 7.73
N PHE A 215 -2.05 -1.15 8.72
CA PHE A 215 -3.44 -0.74 8.55
C PHE A 215 -3.61 0.71 9.01
N THR A 216 -3.69 1.61 8.03
CA THR A 216 -3.89 3.04 8.27
C THR A 216 -5.35 3.44 8.11
N ARG A 217 -5.86 4.24 9.05
CA ARG A 217 -6.99 5.13 8.84
C ARG A 217 -6.49 6.50 8.39
N SER A 218 -7.09 7.03 7.32
CA SER A 218 -6.92 8.41 6.90
C SER A 218 -8.27 9.08 6.64
N GLU A 219 -8.26 10.37 6.32
CA GLU A 219 -9.47 11.10 5.88
C GLU A 219 -10.10 10.51 4.61
N LEU A 220 -9.34 9.73 3.84
CA LEU A 220 -9.84 9.06 2.63
C LEU A 220 -10.55 7.74 2.94
N GLY A 221 -10.33 7.15 4.12
CA GLY A 221 -10.94 5.88 4.53
C GLY A 221 -9.94 4.91 5.16
N LEU A 222 -10.17 3.62 4.94
CA LEU A 222 -9.42 2.51 5.53
C LEU A 222 -8.42 1.95 4.53
N GLN A 223 -7.16 1.80 4.94
CA GLN A 223 -6.06 1.39 4.05
C GLN A 223 -5.22 0.28 4.68
N PRO A 224 -5.65 -0.98 4.57
CA PRO A 224 -4.77 -2.12 4.82
C PRO A 224 -3.86 -2.32 3.61
N GLU A 225 -2.55 -2.27 3.79
CA GLU A 225 -1.60 -2.37 2.68
C GLU A 225 -0.52 -3.43 2.93
N THR A 226 -0.02 -4.00 1.84
CA THR A 226 1.15 -4.87 1.85
C THR A 226 2.13 -4.40 0.80
N GLN A 227 3.32 -4.03 1.24
CA GLN A 227 4.37 -3.58 0.33
C GLN A 227 5.40 -4.70 0.19
N TYR A 228 5.66 -5.14 -1.04
CA TYR A 228 6.78 -6.01 -1.36
C TYR A 228 8.06 -5.17 -1.38
N VAL A 229 9.02 -5.53 -0.53
CA VAL A 229 10.26 -4.78 -0.38
C VAL A 229 11.35 -5.47 -1.20
N PHE A 230 12.09 -4.68 -1.97
CA PHE A 230 13.22 -5.12 -2.76
C PHE A 230 14.44 -4.29 -2.42
N ASP A 231 15.59 -4.96 -2.38
CA ASP A 231 16.89 -4.30 -2.23
C ASP A 231 17.64 -4.38 -3.56
N LEU A 232 18.09 -3.24 -4.06
CA LEU A 232 18.84 -3.14 -5.31
C LEU A 232 20.17 -2.41 -5.07
N GLU A 233 21.26 -3.17 -5.10
CA GLU A 233 22.62 -2.62 -5.05
C GLU A 233 23.00 -2.07 -6.43
N LEU A 234 23.12 -0.75 -6.54
CA LEU A 234 23.44 -0.05 -7.78
C LEU A 234 24.95 0.08 -7.98
N PRO A 235 25.43 0.08 -9.23
CA PRO A 235 26.81 0.42 -9.56
C PRO A 235 27.16 1.79 -8.97
N ARG A 236 28.40 1.97 -8.49
CA ARG A 236 28.84 3.21 -7.84
C ARG A 236 28.82 4.43 -8.78
N ASP A 237 28.93 4.19 -10.07
CA ASP A 237 28.91 5.18 -11.15
C ASP A 237 27.51 5.44 -11.70
N PHE A 238 26.50 4.68 -11.28
CA PHE A 238 25.12 4.91 -11.65
C PHE A 238 24.50 6.03 -10.80
N VAL A 239 23.84 6.97 -11.45
CA VAL A 239 23.10 8.07 -10.81
C VAL A 239 21.65 8.03 -11.33
N PRO A 240 20.65 7.77 -10.48
CA PRO A 240 19.25 7.79 -10.91
C PRO A 240 18.83 9.19 -11.34
N VAL A 241 17.96 9.27 -12.34
CA VAL A 241 17.47 10.53 -12.92
C VAL A 241 15.93 10.51 -12.93
N PRO A 242 15.26 11.56 -12.43
CA PRO A 242 13.80 11.64 -12.52
C PRO A 242 13.33 11.67 -13.98
N ASN A 243 12.24 10.96 -14.29
CA ASN A 243 11.85 10.73 -15.69
C ASN A 243 10.36 10.99 -15.98
N ASP A 244 9.46 10.37 -15.25
CA ASP A 244 8.00 10.49 -15.46
C ASP A 244 7.36 11.71 -14.76
N GLY A 245 8.14 12.50 -14.02
CA GLY A 245 7.68 13.67 -13.26
C GLY A 245 7.10 13.35 -11.88
N GLU A 246 7.21 12.10 -11.41
CA GLU A 246 6.79 11.72 -10.06
C GLU A 246 7.84 12.02 -8.98
N VAL A 247 9.11 12.09 -9.39
CA VAL A 247 10.26 12.45 -8.54
C VAL A 247 10.78 13.84 -8.92
N GLU A 248 11.12 14.67 -7.92
CA GLU A 248 11.74 15.98 -8.10
C GLU A 248 13.26 15.84 -8.26
N GLN A 249 13.89 15.04 -7.41
CA GLN A 249 15.33 14.77 -7.42
C GLN A 249 15.68 13.57 -6.54
N PHE A 250 16.89 13.05 -6.70
CA PHE A 250 17.46 12.00 -5.87
C PHE A 250 18.61 12.52 -5.01
N TYR A 251 18.77 11.91 -3.83
CA TYR A 251 19.91 12.09 -2.96
C TYR A 251 20.61 10.76 -2.73
N LEU A 252 21.94 10.75 -2.75
CA LEU A 252 22.73 9.64 -2.23
C LEU A 252 23.23 10.01 -0.83
N TRP A 253 22.68 9.36 0.20
CA TRP A 253 22.96 9.71 1.59
C TRP A 253 23.63 8.60 2.38
N PRO A 254 24.53 8.95 3.30
CA PRO A 254 24.93 8.03 4.35
C PRO A 254 23.73 7.71 5.24
N ILE A 255 23.71 6.51 5.81
CA ILE A 255 22.63 6.04 6.68
C ILE A 255 22.34 7.00 7.84
N SER A 256 23.34 7.71 8.37
CA SER A 256 23.17 8.73 9.41
C SER A 256 22.24 9.88 9.00
N ASP A 257 22.29 10.30 7.74
CA ASP A 257 21.42 11.38 7.23
C ASP A 257 20.01 10.86 6.95
N VAL A 258 19.90 9.62 6.45
CA VAL A 258 18.59 8.94 6.29
C VAL A 258 17.90 8.81 7.65
N LEU A 259 18.61 8.36 8.68
CA LEU A 259 18.10 8.24 10.05
C LEU A 259 17.67 9.61 10.61
N ARG A 260 18.44 10.67 10.37
CA ARG A 260 18.05 12.03 10.77
C ARG A 260 16.77 12.48 10.09
N ALA A 261 16.64 12.23 8.78
CA ALA A 261 15.45 12.59 8.02
C ALA A 261 14.20 11.78 8.45
N LEU A 262 14.37 10.51 8.83
CA LEU A 262 13.32 9.72 9.47
C LEU A 262 12.84 10.37 10.77
N ARG A 263 13.76 10.70 11.69
CA ARG A 263 13.43 11.35 12.98
C ARG A 263 12.77 12.72 12.84
N GLN A 264 12.93 13.36 11.69
CA GLN A 264 12.27 14.63 11.35
C GLN A 264 10.94 14.45 10.61
N SER A 265 10.47 13.20 10.44
CA SER A 265 9.24 12.85 9.72
C SER A 265 9.18 13.41 8.29
N LEU A 266 10.32 13.44 7.60
CA LEU A 266 10.42 13.94 6.23
C LEU A 266 10.06 12.87 5.17
N PHE A 267 10.10 11.60 5.53
CA PHE A 267 9.65 10.51 4.67
C PHE A 267 8.15 10.40 4.63
N LYS A 268 7.60 10.07 3.45
CA LYS A 268 6.23 9.60 3.32
C LYS A 268 6.04 8.41 4.29
N PRO A 269 4.96 8.34 5.08
CA PRO A 269 4.91 7.41 6.22
C PRO A 269 5.22 5.95 5.89
N ASN A 270 4.61 5.38 4.84
CA ASN A 270 4.87 3.98 4.48
C ASN A 270 6.28 3.75 3.93
N CYS A 271 6.88 4.76 3.32
CA CYS A 271 8.26 4.75 2.86
C CYS A 271 9.21 4.73 4.07
N ALA A 272 8.86 5.42 5.16
CA ALA A 272 9.61 5.37 6.40
C ALA A 272 9.68 3.94 6.97
N LEU A 273 8.56 3.19 6.94
CA LEU A 273 8.53 1.78 7.35
C LEU A 273 9.49 0.92 6.52
N CYS A 274 9.52 1.09 5.18
CA CYS A 274 10.45 0.34 4.31
C CYS A 274 11.93 0.64 4.63
N VAL A 275 12.26 1.88 5.01
CA VAL A 275 13.63 2.24 5.42
C VAL A 275 13.97 1.65 6.79
N VAL A 276 13.05 1.67 7.75
CA VAL A 276 13.28 1.06 9.07
C VAL A 276 13.44 -0.46 8.93
N ASP A 277 12.62 -1.12 8.10
CA ASP A 277 12.79 -2.53 7.72
C ASP A 277 14.19 -2.81 7.13
N PHE A 278 14.66 -1.94 6.22
CA PHE A 278 16.04 -2.02 5.70
C PHE A 278 17.07 -1.91 6.84
N PHE A 279 16.89 -0.99 7.79
CA PHE A 279 17.81 -0.83 8.92
C PHE A 279 17.87 -2.08 9.81
N VAL A 280 16.73 -2.74 10.04
CA VAL A 280 16.67 -4.01 10.77
C VAL A 280 17.44 -5.10 10.01
N ARG A 281 17.13 -5.30 8.73
CA ARG A 281 17.70 -6.40 7.93
C ARG A 281 19.20 -6.23 7.66
N HIS A 282 19.69 -5.00 7.61
CA HIS A 282 21.12 -4.69 7.39
C HIS A 282 21.91 -4.47 8.68
N GLY A 283 21.30 -4.70 9.86
CA GLY A 283 21.99 -4.61 11.15
C GLY A 283 22.38 -3.19 11.58
N ILE A 284 21.72 -2.18 11.02
CA ILE A 284 21.90 -0.76 11.40
C ILE A 284 21.23 -0.51 12.74
N ILE A 285 20.02 -1.03 12.92
CA ILE A 285 19.34 -1.10 14.22
C ILE A 285 19.25 -2.55 14.67
N THR A 286 19.48 -2.78 15.96
CA THR A 286 19.51 -4.10 16.60
C THR A 286 18.89 -4.01 17.99
N ALA A 287 18.60 -5.16 18.62
CA ALA A 287 18.06 -5.20 19.97
C ALA A 287 19.01 -4.58 21.02
N GLU A 288 20.31 -4.49 20.73
CA GLU A 288 21.32 -3.91 21.60
C GLU A 288 21.38 -2.38 21.51
N ASN A 289 20.92 -1.77 20.41
CA ASN A 289 21.07 -0.33 20.17
C ASN A 289 19.75 0.44 19.99
N GLU A 290 18.61 -0.24 19.88
CA GLU A 290 17.28 0.35 19.75
C GLU A 290 16.35 -0.19 20.86
N PRO A 291 15.94 0.63 21.85
CA PRO A 291 15.16 0.16 23.01
C PRO A 291 13.80 -0.43 22.64
N ASP A 292 13.18 0.05 21.55
CA ASP A 292 11.85 -0.37 21.13
C ASP A 292 11.89 -1.42 19.99
N TYR A 293 13.04 -2.07 19.77
CA TYR A 293 13.32 -2.91 18.60
C TYR A 293 12.23 -3.94 18.29
N VAL A 294 11.75 -4.68 19.30
CA VAL A 294 10.71 -5.71 19.10
C VAL A 294 9.37 -5.07 18.70
N GLU A 295 8.98 -3.99 19.38
CA GLU A 295 7.72 -3.30 19.10
C GLU A 295 7.75 -2.62 17.72
N ILE A 296 8.91 -2.15 17.28
CA ILE A 296 9.13 -1.64 15.92
C ILE A 296 8.85 -2.74 14.88
N ILE A 297 9.42 -3.93 15.06
CA ILE A 297 9.23 -5.06 14.15
C ILE A 297 7.74 -5.47 14.10
N ASP A 298 7.09 -5.57 15.26
CA ASP A 298 5.68 -5.93 15.35
C ASP A 298 4.77 -4.92 14.61
N ASN A 299 5.12 -3.63 14.63
CA ASN A 299 4.36 -2.58 13.91
C ASN A 299 4.65 -2.53 12.41
N ILE A 300 5.85 -2.95 11.97
CA ILE A 300 6.20 -3.05 10.54
C ILE A 300 5.53 -4.25 9.87
N HIS A 301 5.25 -5.30 10.63
CA HIS A 301 4.64 -6.55 10.16
C HIS A 301 3.23 -6.77 10.72
N CYS A 302 2.40 -5.72 10.74
CA CYS A 302 1.04 -5.80 11.25
C CYS A 302 0.21 -6.86 10.48
N PRO A 303 -0.27 -7.93 11.13
CA PRO A 303 -1.03 -8.97 10.44
C PRO A 303 -2.34 -8.43 9.87
N LEU A 304 -2.56 -8.64 8.56
CA LEU A 304 -3.80 -8.28 7.90
C LEU A 304 -4.69 -9.53 7.73
N PRO A 305 -5.95 -9.52 8.18
CA PRO A 305 -6.84 -10.68 8.14
C PRO A 305 -7.49 -10.89 6.76
N PHE A 306 -7.00 -10.19 5.73
CA PHE A 306 -7.51 -10.29 4.36
C PHE A 306 -6.66 -11.28 3.55
N PRO A 307 -7.29 -12.13 2.72
CA PRO A 307 -6.56 -13.00 1.80
C PRO A 307 -5.64 -12.20 0.89
N GLY A 308 -4.52 -12.82 0.52
CA GLY A 308 -3.60 -12.28 -0.46
C GLY A 308 -3.39 -13.22 -1.63
N PRO A 309 -2.56 -12.82 -2.60
CA PRO A 309 -2.23 -13.68 -3.73
C PRO A 309 -1.54 -14.95 -3.23
N THR A 310 -2.19 -16.10 -3.37
CA THR A 310 -1.51 -17.40 -3.31
C THR A 310 -0.92 -17.67 -4.69
N ARG A 311 0.32 -18.16 -4.81
CA ARG A 311 0.86 -18.51 -6.14
C ARG A 311 -0.10 -19.49 -6.84
N PRO A 312 -0.37 -19.35 -8.16
CA PRO A 312 -0.69 -20.51 -8.97
C PRO A 312 0.49 -21.48 -8.83
N GLN A 313 0.21 -22.74 -8.52
CA GLN A 313 1.22 -23.81 -8.56
C GLN A 313 1.76 -23.99 -9.98
#